data_AF-A0A1Y5CZI5-F1
#
_entry.id   AF-A0A1Y5CZI5-F1
#
_cell.length_a   1.000
_cell.length_b   1.000
_cell.length_c   1.000
_cell.angle_alpha   90.00
_cell.angle_beta   90.00
_cell.angle_gamma   90.00
#
_symmetry.space_group_name_H-M   'P 1'
#
loop_
_entity.id
_entity.type
_entity.pdbx_description
1 polymer ?
#
loop_
_entity_poly.entity_id
_entity_poly.type
_entity_poly.pdbx_seq_one_letter_code
_entity_poly.pdbx_strand_id
1 'polypeptide(L)'
;MPFLKEGGLFVRTAEPYELGVEVELNVLLPDSLEPSLIKGDVCWITPTGAQNGTPAGIGVSFTDDPDKVRNQIEQAIARQLSSSEPTLTM
;
A
#
# COMPACT_ATOMS: atom_id res chain seq x y z
N MET A 1 -2.86 -3.28 9.72
CA MET A 1 -4.20 -3.76 9.31
C MET A 1 -4.02 -5.21 8.88
N PRO A 2 -4.00 -6.17 9.81
CA PRO A 2 -3.53 -7.54 9.53
C PRO A 2 -4.55 -8.43 8.80
N PHE A 3 -5.49 -7.88 8.02
CA PHE A 3 -6.66 -8.63 7.53
C PHE A 3 -6.91 -8.60 6.02
N LEU A 4 -6.13 -7.85 5.22
CA LEU A 4 -6.26 -7.93 3.77
C LEU A 4 -5.65 -9.26 3.30
N LYS A 5 -6.52 -10.19 2.86
CA LYS A 5 -6.12 -11.55 2.45
C LYS A 5 -5.10 -11.54 1.33
N GLU A 6 -5.20 -10.58 0.42
CA GLU A 6 -4.32 -10.41 -0.74
C GLU A 6 -3.25 -9.32 -0.55
N GLY A 7 -3.27 -8.63 0.61
CA GLY A 7 -2.34 -7.54 0.92
C GLY A 7 -2.86 -6.20 0.40
N GLY A 8 -2.06 -5.16 0.57
CA GLY A 8 -2.45 -3.82 0.14
C GLY A 8 -1.40 -2.76 0.44
N LEU A 9 -1.60 -1.58 -0.15
CA LEU A 9 -0.76 -0.41 0.04
C LEU A 9 -1.58 0.81 0.42
N PHE A 10 -0.98 1.69 1.23
CA PHE A 10 -1.50 3.03 1.43
C PHE A 10 -0.83 3.99 0.45
N VAL A 11 -1.63 4.65 -0.38
CA VAL A 11 -1.18 5.63 -1.37
C VAL A 11 -1.54 7.02 -0.88
N ARG A 12 -0.53 7.86 -0.64
CA ARG A 12 -0.74 9.27 -0.29
C ARG A 12 -1.24 10.01 -1.52
N THR A 13 -2.42 10.59 -1.43
CA THR A 13 -3.01 11.41 -2.50
C THR A 13 -4.03 12.37 -1.89
N ALA A 14 -4.18 13.55 -2.52
CA ALA A 14 -5.26 14.50 -2.21
C ALA A 14 -6.43 14.37 -3.19
N GLU A 15 -6.30 13.50 -4.20
CA GLU A 15 -7.36 13.25 -5.16
C GLU A 15 -8.54 12.53 -4.49
N PRO A 16 -9.78 12.89 -4.85
CA PRO A 16 -10.96 12.20 -4.34
C PRO A 16 -11.09 10.83 -5.01
N TYR A 17 -11.29 9.80 -4.19
CA TYR A 17 -11.63 8.45 -4.62
C TYR A 17 -12.90 7.99 -3.87
N GLU A 18 -13.58 7.01 -4.44
CA GLU A 18 -14.72 6.35 -3.79
C GLU A 18 -14.31 4.94 -3.34
N LEU A 19 -14.96 4.44 -2.28
CA LEU A 19 -14.74 3.08 -1.81
C LEU A 19 -15.23 2.06 -2.86
N GLY A 20 -14.45 1.01 -3.07
CA GLY A 20 -14.74 -0.06 -4.02
C GLY A 20 -14.41 0.28 -5.48
N VAL A 21 -13.83 1.45 -5.76
CA VAL A 21 -13.32 1.76 -7.10
C VAL A 21 -12.07 0.94 -7.39
N GLU A 22 -12.06 0.31 -8.57
CA GLU A 22 -10.88 -0.36 -9.12
C GLU A 22 -9.86 0.68 -9.57
N VAL A 23 -8.61 0.50 -9.16
CA VAL A 23 -7.46 1.34 -9.51
C VAL A 23 -6.29 0.48 -9.97
N GLU A 24 -5.45 1.07 -10.81
CA GLU A 24 -4.20 0.48 -11.25
C GLU A 24 -3.03 1.23 -10.60
N LEU A 25 -2.16 0.49 -9.93
CA LEU A 25 -1.02 1.00 -9.20
C LEU A 25 0.27 0.65 -9.93
N ASN A 26 1.10 1.67 -10.13
CA ASN A 26 2.46 1.51 -10.62
C ASN A 26 3.43 1.59 -9.42
N VAL A 27 3.93 0.45 -8.95
CA VAL A 27 4.66 0.32 -7.68
C VAL A 27 6.12 0.02 -7.94
N LEU A 28 7.01 0.93 -7.51
CA LEU A 28 8.45 0.69 -7.48
C LEU A 28 8.88 0.37 -6.04
N LEU A 29 9.31 -0.87 -5.81
CA LEU A 29 9.84 -1.27 -4.51
C LEU A 29 11.27 -0.78 -4.29
N PRO A 30 11.70 -0.60 -3.03
CA PRO A 30 13.11 -0.42 -2.70
C PRO A 30 13.95 -1.56 -3.31
N ASP A 31 15.09 -1.20 -3.88
CA ASP A 31 16.03 -2.12 -4.56
C ASP A 31 15.51 -2.78 -5.85
N SER A 32 14.29 -2.45 -6.32
CA SER A 32 13.83 -2.85 -7.65
C SER A 32 14.29 -1.86 -8.73
N LEU A 33 14.63 -2.38 -9.91
CA LEU A 33 14.98 -1.58 -11.09
C LEU A 33 13.75 -1.25 -11.95
N GLU A 34 12.73 -2.10 -11.90
CA GLU A 34 11.53 -1.99 -12.72
C GLU A 34 10.31 -1.90 -11.81
N PRO A 35 9.30 -1.08 -12.16
CA PRO A 35 8.10 -1.01 -11.39
C PRO A 35 7.15 -2.15 -11.77
N SER A 36 6.35 -2.58 -10.80
CA SER A 36 5.29 -3.58 -10.98
C SER A 36 3.94 -2.92 -11.13
N LEU A 37 3.13 -3.46 -12.03
CA LEU A 37 1.76 -3.02 -12.25
C LEU A 37 0.80 -3.92 -11.47
N ILE A 38 0.00 -3.32 -10.60
CA ILE A 38 -0.90 -4.03 -9.69
C ILE A 38 -2.31 -3.47 -9.88
N LYS A 39 -3.32 -4.32 -9.91
CA LYS A 39 -4.72 -3.88 -9.79
C LYS A 39 -5.19 -4.04 -8.36
N GLY A 40 -6.04 -3.12 -7.93
CA GLY A 40 -6.62 -3.18 -6.60
C GLY A 40 -7.87 -2.34 -6.46
N ASP A 41 -8.56 -2.55 -5.35
CA ASP A 41 -9.76 -1.81 -5.00
C ASP A 41 -9.50 -0.89 -3.82
N VAL A 42 -10.05 0.32 -3.87
CA VAL A 42 -10.02 1.27 -2.75
C VAL A 42 -10.84 0.71 -1.59
N CYS A 43 -10.19 0.26 -0.52
CA CYS A 43 -10.84 -0.32 0.65
C CYS A 43 -10.89 0.63 1.86
N TRP A 44 -10.16 1.74 1.79
CA TRP A 44 -10.08 2.75 2.86
C TRP A 44 -9.79 4.13 2.28
N ILE A 45 -10.35 5.18 2.88
CA ILE A 45 -10.07 6.58 2.51
C ILE A 45 -9.68 7.34 3.78
N THR A 46 -8.53 8.00 3.75
CA THR A 46 -8.09 8.96 4.76
C THR A 46 -8.29 10.38 4.21
N PRO A 47 -9.27 11.14 4.73
CA PRO A 47 -9.56 12.48 4.22
C PRO A 47 -8.46 13.49 4.59
N THR A 48 -8.38 14.57 3.82
CA THR A 48 -7.50 15.70 4.13
C THR A 48 -7.88 16.32 5.46
N GLY A 49 -6.89 16.50 6.35
CA GLY A 49 -7.12 17.04 7.69
C GLY A 49 -7.57 16.01 8.73
N ALA A 50 -7.39 14.71 8.47
CA ALA A 50 -7.62 13.65 9.45
C ALA A 50 -6.88 13.96 10.77
N GLN A 51 -7.60 13.85 11.88
CA GLN A 51 -7.03 14.08 13.21
C GLN A 51 -5.96 13.02 13.50
N ASN A 52 -4.85 13.43 14.12
CA ASN A 52 -3.61 12.67 14.37
C ASN A 52 -2.50 12.79 13.30
N GLY A 53 -2.62 13.71 12.34
CA GLY A 53 -1.51 14.04 11.42
C GLY A 53 -1.24 12.96 10.37
N THR A 54 -2.17 12.04 10.17
CA THR A 54 -2.08 11.03 9.11
C THR A 54 -2.23 11.73 7.76
N PRO A 55 -1.34 11.48 6.79
CA PRO A 55 -1.44 12.10 5.47
C PRO A 55 -2.73 11.65 4.76
N ALA A 56 -3.31 12.55 3.97
CA ALA A 56 -4.43 12.22 3.09
C ALA A 56 -4.04 11.11 2.11
N GLY A 57 -4.98 10.23 1.80
CA GLY A 57 -4.73 9.16 0.85
C GLY A 57 -5.76 8.04 0.91
N ILE A 58 -5.44 6.94 0.25
CA ILE A 58 -6.31 5.78 0.10
C ILE A 58 -5.56 4.51 0.48
N GLY A 59 -6.27 3.58 1.10
CA GLY A 59 -5.82 2.20 1.23
C GLY A 59 -6.37 1.40 0.06
N VAL A 60 -5.49 0.72 -0.66
CA VAL A 60 -5.82 -0.12 -1.81
C VAL A 60 -5.52 -1.57 -1.46
N SER A 61 -6.53 -2.44 -1.54
CA SER A 61 -6.35 -3.89 -1.44
C SER A 61 -5.98 -4.44 -2.81
N PHE A 62 -4.98 -5.32 -2.88
CA PHE A 62 -4.60 -5.93 -4.14
C PHE A 62 -5.69 -6.90 -4.62
N THR A 63 -5.97 -6.89 -5.92
CA THR A 63 -6.88 -7.82 -6.61
C THR A 63 -6.18 -8.63 -7.68
N ASP A 64 -5.17 -8.04 -8.35
CA ASP A 64 -4.27 -8.72 -9.28
C ASP A 64 -2.84 -8.24 -9.06
N ASP A 65 -1.97 -9.15 -8.62
CA ASP A 65 -0.56 -8.93 -8.29
C ASP A 65 0.31 -9.97 -9.03
N PRO A 66 0.53 -9.80 -10.35
CA PRO A 66 1.21 -10.80 -11.18
C PRO A 66 2.68 -11.01 -10.77
N ASP A 67 3.34 -9.95 -10.32
CA ASP A 67 4.74 -9.96 -9.90
C ASP A 67 4.92 -10.38 -8.44
N LYS A 68 3.82 -10.71 -7.74
CA LYS A 68 3.81 -11.10 -6.32
C LYS A 68 4.49 -10.05 -5.43
N VAL A 69 4.25 -8.77 -5.72
CA VAL A 69 4.74 -7.60 -4.98
C VAL A 69 4.45 -7.73 -3.49
N ARG A 70 3.30 -8.30 -3.10
CA ARG A 70 3.00 -8.61 -1.69
C ARG A 70 4.13 -9.41 -1.03
N ASN A 71 4.55 -10.50 -1.66
CA ASN A 71 5.60 -11.37 -1.11
C ASN A 71 6.95 -10.66 -1.08
N GLN A 72 7.24 -9.82 -2.07
CA GLN A 72 8.47 -9.04 -2.11
C GLN A 72 8.51 -8.02 -0.97
N ILE A 73 7.40 -7.31 -0.70
CA ILE A 73 7.25 -6.40 0.44
C ILE A 73 7.43 -7.15 1.76
N GLU A 74 6.74 -8.29 1.94
CA GLU A 74 6.85 -9.10 3.16
C GLU A 74 8.30 -9.55 3.41
N GLN A 75 9.02 -9.98 2.36
CA GLN A 75 10.44 -10.35 2.47
C GLN A 75 11.34 -9.17 2.80
N ALA A 76 11.10 -8.00 2.19
CA ALA A 76 11.87 -6.78 2.44
C ALA A 76 11.70 -6.32 3.90
N ILE A 77 10.46 -6.26 4.40
CA ILE A 77 10.17 -5.88 5.78
C ILE A 77 10.68 -6.94 6.76
N ALA A 78 10.56 -8.23 6.46
CA ALA A 78 11.06 -9.29 7.34
C ALA A 78 12.57 -9.17 7.60
N ARG A 79 13.35 -8.71 6.61
CA ARG A 79 14.78 -8.40 6.76
C ARG A 79 15.03 -7.14 7.60
N GLN A 80 14.05 -6.22 7.66
CA GLN A 80 14.10 -4.98 8.42
C GLN A 80 13.47 -5.08 9.82
N LEU A 81 12.88 -6.22 10.22
CA LEU A 81 12.33 -6.42 11.57
C LEU A 81 13.37 -6.27 12.69
N SER A 82 14.67 -6.34 12.37
CA SER A 82 15.78 -6.04 13.27
C SER A 82 16.24 -4.58 13.25
N SER A 83 15.63 -3.73 12.42
CA SER A 83 15.93 -2.29 12.32
C SER A 83 15.24 -1.53 13.45
N SER A 84 15.94 -0.56 14.03
CA SER A 84 15.40 0.33 15.06
C SER A 84 14.58 1.51 14.50
N GLU A 85 14.42 1.59 13.17
CA GLU A 85 13.67 2.66 12.52
C GLU A 85 12.15 2.39 12.58
N PRO A 86 11.33 3.37 12.98
CA PRO A 86 9.88 3.21 13.01
C PRO A 86 9.32 3.04 11.59
N THR A 87 8.61 1.94 11.36
CA THR A 87 7.92 1.67 10.09
C THR A 87 6.43 2.01 10.21
N LEU A 88 5.83 2.50 9.11
CA LEU A 88 4.38 2.69 9.00
C LEU A 88 3.68 1.40 8.52
N THR A 89 4.14 0.25 9.00
CA THR A 89 3.61 -1.07 8.65
C THR A 89 2.83 -1.60 9.85
N MET A 90 1.59 -2.05 9.67
CA MET A 90 0.72 -2.59 10.73
C MET A 90 0.19 -3.98 10.39
#